data_AF-A0A0S8JFJ4-F1
#
_entry.id   AF-A0A0S8JFJ4-F1
#
_cell.length_a   1.000
_cell.length_b   1.000
_cell.length_c   1.000
_cell.angle_alpha   90.00
_cell.angle_beta   90.00
_cell.angle_gamma   90.00
#
_symmetry.space_group_name_H-M   'P 1'
#
loop_
_entity.id
_entity.type
_entity.pdbx_description
1 polymer ?
#
loop_
_entity_poly.entity_id
_entity_poly.type
_entity_poly.pdbx_seq_one_letter_code
_entity_poly.pdbx_strand_id
1 'polypeptide(L)'
;MAVRKFYYLKPNIQYSFTTFFAVLSAMEIVLFGLLLYIVENLNIHRSYDIMLYIRFSIVFFIILVFSGFNFWLGMRLSHRIVGPMIQIQRVLERAIKDDYSSRIHLRNNDYLHEISDKLNMLLEKLDHQQIKKKEN
;
A
#
# COMPACT_ATOMS: atom_id res chain seq x y z
N MET A 1 19.37 18.87 -12.57
CA MET A 1 18.54 17.87 -11.85
C MET A 1 17.48 18.60 -11.06
N ALA A 2 16.22 18.58 -11.50
CA ALA A 2 15.13 19.23 -10.78
C ALA A 2 14.76 18.40 -9.55
N VAL A 3 15.02 18.95 -8.35
CA VAL A 3 14.60 18.36 -7.08
C VAL A 3 13.08 18.37 -7.04
N ARG A 4 12.47 17.19 -7.11
CA ARG A 4 11.02 17.00 -7.07
C ARG A 4 10.54 17.40 -5.67
N LYS A 5 9.96 18.59 -5.54
CA LYS A 5 9.31 19.03 -4.29
C LYS A 5 8.25 17.99 -3.88
N PHE A 6 8.53 17.25 -2.81
CA PHE A 6 7.57 16.38 -2.14
C PHE A 6 6.45 17.26 -1.60
N TYR A 7 5.38 17.40 -2.37
CA TYR A 7 4.13 17.99 -1.88
C TYR A 7 3.58 17.06 -0.79
N TYR A 8 3.79 17.46 0.46
CA TYR A 8 3.16 16.95 1.67
C TYR A 8 1.63 17.12 1.56
N LEU A 9 0.95 16.15 0.95
CA LEU A 9 -0.49 15.99 1.04
C LEU A 9 -0.73 14.65 1.76
N LYS A 10 -0.89 14.76 3.09
CA LYS A 10 -1.10 13.73 4.12
C LYS A 10 -0.68 12.28 3.76
N PRO A 11 0.53 11.84 4.16
CA PRO A 11 1.00 10.46 3.98
C PRO A 11 0.28 9.44 4.87
N ASN A 12 -0.83 9.82 5.52
CA ASN A 12 -1.57 9.00 6.48
C ASN A 12 -1.92 7.62 5.91
N ILE A 13 -2.30 7.55 4.63
CA ILE A 13 -2.69 6.28 4.00
C ILE A 13 -1.46 5.37 3.82
N GLN A 14 -0.33 5.90 3.35
CA GLN A 14 0.89 5.10 3.20
C GLN A 14 1.41 4.62 4.55
N TYR A 15 1.44 5.48 5.57
CA TYR A 15 1.79 5.06 6.93
C TYR A 15 0.81 4.04 7.47
N SER A 16 -0.50 4.17 7.21
CA SER A 16 -1.51 3.19 7.63
C SER A 16 -1.28 1.83 6.98
N PHE A 17 -0.97 1.76 5.68
CA PHE A 17 -0.67 0.49 5.01
C PHE A 17 0.65 -0.10 5.49
N THR A 18 1.72 0.69 5.58
CA THR A 18 3.02 0.20 6.04
C THR A 18 2.96 -0.28 7.49
N THR A 19 2.26 0.44 8.37
CA THR A 19 2.05 0.01 9.76
C THR A 19 1.20 -1.26 9.85
N PHE A 20 0.15 -1.38 9.04
CA PHE A 20 -0.65 -2.60 8.96
C PHE A 20 0.20 -3.82 8.58
N PHE A 21 0.99 -3.73 7.50
CA PHE A 21 1.87 -4.83 7.09
C PHE A 21 2.98 -5.12 8.10
N ALA A 22 3.54 -4.10 8.76
CA ALA A 22 4.54 -4.30 9.81
C ALA A 22 3.96 -5.02 11.04
N VAL A 23 2.75 -4.66 11.48
CA VAL A 23 2.05 -5.32 12.59
C VAL A 23 1.72 -6.76 12.23
N LEU A 24 1.26 -7.01 11.00
CA LEU A 24 0.98 -8.35 10.51
C LEU A 24 2.26 -9.24 10.56
N SER A 25 3.38 -8.72 10.05
CA SER A 25 4.68 -9.41 10.12
C SER A 25 5.14 -9.67 11.56
N ALA A 26 4.97 -8.70 12.46
CA ALA A 26 5.33 -8.87 13.86
C ALA A 26 4.46 -9.94 14.55
N MET A 27 3.16 -9.97 14.23
CA MET A 27 2.22 -10.94 14.76
C MET A 27 2.59 -12.37 14.38
N GLU A 28 3.07 -12.61 13.15
CA GLU A 28 3.56 -13.93 12.71
C GLU A 28 4.74 -14.42 13.58
N ILE A 29 5.69 -13.52 13.88
CA ILE A 29 6.85 -13.82 14.73
C ILE A 29 6.41 -14.15 16.16
N VAL A 30 5.49 -13.38 16.72
CA VAL A 30 4.94 -13.60 18.06
C VAL A 30 4.19 -14.92 18.15
N LEU A 31 3.33 -15.21 17.17
CA LEU A 31 2.58 -16.47 17.10
C LEU A 31 3.53 -17.68 17.01
N PHE A 32 4.59 -17.57 16.22
CA PHE A 32 5.61 -18.62 16.14
C PHE A 32 6.37 -18.79 17.46
N GLY A 33 6.76 -17.69 18.12
CA GLY A 33 7.38 -17.73 19.44
C GLY A 33 6.48 -18.37 20.50
N LEU A 34 5.19 -18.05 20.49
CA LEU A 34 4.19 -18.65 21.37
C LEU A 34 4.03 -20.15 21.10
N LEU A 35 4.03 -20.56 19.82
CA LEU A 35 3.99 -21.97 19.44
C LEU A 35 5.20 -22.73 20.01
N LEU A 36 6.41 -22.17 19.89
CA LEU A 36 7.62 -22.77 20.47
C LEU A 36 7.51 -22.92 21.99
N TYR A 37 7.06 -21.87 22.67
CA TYR A 37 6.85 -21.89 24.12
C TYR A 37 5.84 -22.96 24.54
N ILE A 38 4.72 -23.10 23.83
CA ILE A 38 3.71 -24.13 24.11
C ILE A 38 4.31 -25.53 23.91
N VAL A 39 5.02 -25.76 22.80
CA VAL A 39 5.64 -27.06 22.51
C VAL A 39 6.63 -27.47 23.61
N GLU A 40 7.43 -26.52 24.09
CA GLU A 40 8.37 -26.74 25.20
C GLU A 40 7.67 -27.08 26.51
N ASN A 41 6.60 -26.36 26.86
CA ASN A 41 5.90 -26.53 28.15
C ASN A 41 4.93 -27.71 28.19
N LEU A 42 4.49 -28.23 27.04
CA LEU A 42 3.62 -29.41 26.99
C LEU A 42 4.36 -30.73 27.32
N ASN A 43 5.64 -30.68 27.74
CA ASN A 43 6.43 -31.85 28.14
C ASN A 43 6.48 -32.96 27.07
N ILE A 44 6.22 -32.60 25.81
CA ILE A 44 6.41 -33.50 24.67
C ILE A 44 7.93 -33.82 24.50
N HIS A 45 8.78 -33.11 25.26
CA HIS A 45 10.24 -33.16 25.39
C HIS A 45 10.92 -34.43 25.90
N ARG A 46 10.20 -35.48 26.33
CA ARG A 46 10.90 -36.68 26.86
C ARG A 46 11.74 -37.45 25.83
N SER A 47 11.66 -37.16 24.53
CA SER A 47 12.45 -37.85 23.49
C SER A 47 12.72 -36.99 22.25
N TYR A 48 13.09 -35.73 22.40
CA TYR A 48 13.40 -34.88 21.25
C TYR A 48 14.88 -34.86 20.88
N ASP A 49 15.17 -35.48 19.76
CA ASP A 49 16.46 -35.38 19.08
C ASP A 49 16.68 -33.97 18.50
N ILE A 50 17.96 -33.62 18.32
CA ILE A 50 18.48 -32.42 17.60
C ILE A 50 17.69 -32.12 16.30
N MET A 51 17.16 -33.16 15.66
CA MET A 51 16.35 -33.08 14.45
C MET A 51 15.07 -32.23 14.61
N LEU A 52 14.46 -32.17 15.80
CA LEU A 52 13.28 -31.32 16.05
C LEU A 52 13.66 -29.83 16.04
N TYR A 53 14.74 -29.46 16.72
CA TYR A 53 15.24 -28.08 16.73
C TYR A 53 15.64 -27.60 15.34
N ILE A 54 16.24 -28.49 14.53
CA ILE A 54 16.55 -28.21 13.12
C ILE A 54 15.25 -27.93 12.34
N ARG A 55 14.21 -28.76 12.49
CA ARG A 55 12.92 -28.55 11.81
C ARG A 55 12.29 -27.21 12.19
N PHE A 56 12.24 -26.88 13.48
CA PHE A 56 11.71 -25.58 13.92
C PHE A 56 12.53 -24.41 13.39
N SER A 57 13.86 -24.52 13.37
CA SER A 57 14.74 -23.48 12.83
C SER A 57 14.50 -23.26 11.33
N ILE A 58 14.27 -24.33 10.57
CA ILE A 58 13.92 -24.25 9.15
C ILE A 58 12.56 -23.57 8.97
N VAL A 59 11.54 -23.97 9.73
CA VAL A 59 10.21 -23.35 9.67
C VAL A 59 10.28 -21.86 10.03
N PHE A 60 11.02 -21.51 11.08
CA PHE A 60 11.22 -20.10 11.48
C PHE A 60 11.87 -19.29 10.37
N PHE A 61 12.92 -19.83 9.75
CA PHE A 61 13.61 -19.16 8.66
C PHE A 61 12.68 -18.94 7.45
N ILE A 62 11.85 -19.94 7.11
CA ILE A 62 10.84 -19.81 6.05
C ILE A 62 9.84 -18.70 6.39
N ILE A 63 9.35 -18.64 7.64
CA ILE A 63 8.43 -17.59 8.10
C ILE A 63 9.09 -16.21 7.97
N LEU A 64 10.34 -16.05 8.40
CA LEU A 64 11.06 -14.77 8.27
C LEU A 64 11.19 -14.32 6.81
N VAL A 65 11.58 -15.23 5.91
CA VAL A 65 11.69 -14.93 4.47
C VAL A 65 10.33 -14.54 3.89
N PHE A 66 9.28 -15.31 4.22
CA PHE A 66 7.93 -15.05 3.74
C PHE A 66 7.38 -13.72 4.28
N SER A 67 7.63 -13.40 5.55
CA SER A 67 7.22 -12.15 6.16
C SER A 67 7.91 -10.95 5.52
N GLY A 68 9.22 -11.04 5.26
CA GLY A 68 9.96 -10.02 4.52
C GLY A 68 9.44 -9.81 3.10
N PHE A 69 9.09 -10.90 2.41
CA PHE A 69 8.46 -10.83 1.09
C PHE A 69 7.08 -10.17 1.12
N ASN A 70 6.22 -10.54 2.08
CA ASN A 70 4.91 -9.91 2.26
C ASN A 70 5.03 -8.42 2.57
N PHE A 71 5.96 -8.03 3.44
CA PHE A 71 6.21 -6.64 3.75
C PHE A 71 6.64 -5.85 2.50
N TRP A 72 7.58 -6.39 1.73
CA TRP A 72 8.01 -5.79 0.47
C TRP A 72 6.87 -5.67 -0.55
N LEU A 73 6.06 -6.71 -0.70
CA LEU A 73 4.90 -6.71 -1.59
C LEU A 73 3.87 -5.67 -1.16
N GLY A 74 3.56 -5.61 0.13
CA GLY A 74 2.64 -4.63 0.72
C GLY A 74 3.09 -3.19 0.49
N MET A 75 4.39 -2.90 0.69
CA MET A 75 4.96 -1.58 0.36
C MET A 75 4.78 -1.26 -1.13
N ARG A 76 5.11 -2.20 -2.01
CA ARG A 76 5.00 -2.00 -3.47
C ARG A 76 3.57 -1.75 -3.90
N LEU A 77 2.61 -2.49 -3.36
CA LEU A 77 1.18 -2.31 -3.63
C LEU A 77 0.68 -0.95 -3.11
N SER A 78 1.05 -0.56 -1.90
CA SER A 78 0.67 0.73 -1.31
C SER A 78 1.14 1.90 -2.18
N HIS A 79 2.37 1.87 -2.70
CA HIS A 79 2.89 2.92 -3.59
C HIS A 79 2.14 3.04 -4.92
N ARG A 80 1.53 1.95 -5.41
CA ARG A 80 0.73 1.90 -6.64
C ARG A 80 -0.72 2.35 -6.43
N ILE A 81 -1.12 2.61 -5.18
CA ILE A 81 -2.45 3.14 -4.83
C ILE A 81 -2.33 4.59 -4.33
N VAL A 82 -1.45 4.84 -3.36
CA VAL A 82 -1.30 6.15 -2.71
C VAL A 82 -0.81 7.23 -3.69
N GLY A 83 0.15 6.90 -4.55
CA GLY A 83 0.65 7.85 -5.56
C GLY A 83 -0.48 8.38 -6.46
N PRO A 84 -1.24 7.50 -7.11
CA PRO A 84 -2.45 7.85 -7.87
C PRO A 84 -3.49 8.64 -7.08
N MET A 85 -3.81 8.22 -5.86
CA MET A 85 -4.77 8.92 -4.98
C MET A 85 -4.40 10.38 -4.78
N ILE A 86 -3.11 10.66 -4.50
CA ILE A 86 -2.63 12.03 -4.29
C ILE A 86 -2.79 12.86 -5.57
N GLN A 87 -2.54 12.27 -6.74
CA GLN A 87 -2.73 12.96 -8.01
C GLN A 87 -4.21 13.27 -8.28
N ILE A 88 -5.09 12.30 -8.07
CA ILE A 88 -6.54 12.46 -8.19
C ILE A 88 -7.02 13.59 -7.29
N GLN A 89 -6.61 13.58 -6.01
CA GLN A 89 -6.97 14.62 -5.05
C GLN A 89 -6.55 16.02 -5.53
N ARG A 90 -5.30 16.17 -6.01
CA ARG A 90 -4.81 17.47 -6.51
C ARG A 90 -5.59 17.99 -7.71
N VAL A 91 -6.01 17.11 -8.63
CA VAL A 91 -6.81 17.51 -9.79
C VAL A 91 -8.22 17.90 -9.35
N LEU A 92 -8.83 17.13 -8.45
CA LEU A 92 -10.14 17.47 -7.89
C LEU A 92 -10.11 18.81 -7.13
N GLU A 93 -9.07 19.09 -6.35
CA GLU A 93 -8.91 20.38 -5.66
C GLU A 93 -8.82 21.57 -6.63
N ARG A 94 -8.31 21.38 -7.86
CA ARG A 94 -8.34 22.40 -8.91
C ARG A 94 -9.72 22.53 -9.54
N ALA A 95 -10.36 21.40 -9.84
CA ALA A 95 -11.71 21.37 -10.39
C ALA A 95 -12.73 22.04 -9.45
N ILE A 96 -12.59 21.87 -8.13
CA ILE A 96 -13.41 22.56 -7.12
C ILE A 96 -13.24 24.09 -7.19
N LYS A 97 -12.10 24.58 -7.69
CA LYS A 97 -11.82 26.00 -7.91
C LYS A 97 -12.15 26.46 -9.34
N ASP A 98 -13.04 25.74 -10.03
CA ASP A 98 -13.46 25.98 -11.40
C ASP A 98 -12.34 25.90 -12.46
N ASP A 99 -11.21 25.27 -12.13
CA ASP A 99 -10.16 24.90 -13.10
C ASP A 99 -10.37 23.46 -13.56
N TYR A 100 -11.13 23.29 -14.63
CA TYR A 100 -11.43 22.01 -15.26
C TYR A 100 -10.42 21.60 -16.33
N SER A 101 -9.37 22.40 -16.59
CA SER A 101 -8.38 22.13 -17.64
C SER A 101 -7.41 21.00 -17.30
N SER A 102 -7.26 20.71 -16.00
CA SER A 102 -6.34 19.69 -15.51
C SER A 102 -6.83 18.27 -15.82
N ARG A 103 -5.91 17.33 -16.06
CA ARG A 103 -6.21 15.91 -16.32
C ARG A 103 -5.34 14.99 -15.45
N ILE A 104 -5.93 13.88 -15.02
CA ILE A 104 -5.29 12.84 -14.21
C ILE A 104 -4.54 11.89 -15.14
N HIS A 105 -3.24 11.71 -14.93
CA HIS A 105 -2.38 10.83 -15.72
C HIS A 105 -1.61 9.89 -14.80
N LEU A 106 -2.08 8.64 -14.69
CA LEU A 106 -1.47 7.63 -13.83
C LEU A 106 -0.37 6.85 -14.56
N ARG A 107 0.55 6.21 -13.83
CA ARG A 107 1.56 5.33 -14.45
C ARG A 107 0.88 4.03 -14.91
N ASN A 108 1.39 3.38 -15.95
CA ASN A 108 0.78 2.14 -16.49
C ASN A 108 0.47 1.08 -15.43
N ASN A 109 1.34 0.95 -14.42
CA ASN A 109 1.18 -0.04 -13.36
C ASN A 109 0.33 0.46 -12.18
N ASP A 110 -0.22 1.65 -12.17
CA ASP A 110 -1.05 2.10 -11.04
C ASP A 110 -2.44 1.44 -11.07
N TYR A 111 -3.11 1.32 -9.92
CA TYR A 111 -4.36 0.56 -9.82
C TYR A 111 -5.63 1.35 -10.16
N LEU A 112 -5.56 2.68 -10.18
CA LEU A 112 -6.76 3.54 -10.21
C LEU A 112 -7.12 4.08 -11.60
N HIS A 113 -6.71 3.41 -12.68
CA HIS A 113 -6.94 3.84 -14.06
C HIS A 113 -8.42 4.05 -14.39
N GLU A 114 -9.28 3.10 -14.03
CA GLU A 114 -10.71 3.21 -14.32
C GLU A 114 -11.35 4.44 -13.66
N ILE A 115 -10.91 4.79 -12.45
CA ILE A 115 -11.38 5.97 -11.73
C ILE A 115 -10.82 7.23 -12.39
N SER A 116 -9.53 7.26 -12.75
CA SER A 116 -8.95 8.41 -13.43
C SER A 116 -9.61 8.70 -14.78
N ASP A 117 -9.97 7.66 -15.53
CA ASP A 117 -10.60 7.81 -16.84
C ASP A 117 -11.99 8.40 -16.71
N LYS A 118 -12.82 7.86 -15.80
CA LYS A 118 -14.16 8.40 -15.50
C LYS A 118 -14.11 9.84 -15.00
N LEU A 119 -13.12 10.18 -14.17
CA LEU A 119 -12.92 11.55 -13.69
C LEU A 119 -12.46 12.49 -14.82
N ASN A 120 -11.56 12.05 -15.69
CA ASN A 120 -11.14 12.84 -16.85
C ASN A 120 -12.32 13.14 -17.78
N MET A 121 -13.20 12.16 -18.03
CA MET A 121 -14.42 12.36 -18.81
C MET A 121 -15.38 13.37 -18.15
N LEU A 122 -15.48 13.36 -16.81
CA LEU A 122 -16.27 14.35 -16.08
C LEU A 122 -15.69 15.75 -16.23
N LEU A 123 -14.37 15.89 -16.05
CA LEU A 123 -13.67 17.18 -16.17
C LEU A 123 -13.82 17.76 -17.57
N GLU A 124 -13.72 16.92 -18.61
CA GLU A 124 -13.95 17.33 -20.00
C GLU A 124 -15.38 17.88 -20.21
N LYS A 125 -16.41 17.21 -19.66
CA LYS A 125 -17.79 17.72 -19.74
C LYS A 125 -17.96 19.07 -19.05
N LEU A 126 -17.36 19.26 -17.87
CA LEU A 126 -17.43 20.52 -17.12
C LEU A 126 -16.69 21.65 -17.84
N ASP A 127 -15.52 21.36 -18.41
CA ASP A 127 -14.72 22.31 -19.19
C ASP A 127 -15.50 22.82 -20.41
N HIS A 128 -16.12 21.91 -21.17
CA HIS A 128 -16.99 22.28 -22.29
C HIS A 128 -18.20 23.12 -21.89
N GLN A 129 -18.83 22.84 -20.74
CA GLN A 129 -19.95 23.64 -20.23
C GLN A 129 -19.49 25.05 -19.84
N GLN A 130 -18.31 25.18 -19.23
CA GLN A 130 -17.74 26.46 -18.84
C GLN A 130 -17.41 27.34 -20.06
N ILE A 131 -16.87 26.75 -21.13
CA ILE A 131 -16.60 27.44 -22.40
C ILE A 131 -17.90 27.96 -23.02
N LYS A 132 -18.92 27.10 -23.17
CA LYS A 132 -20.24 27.51 -23.71
C LYS A 132 -20.90 28.63 -22.91
N LYS A 133 -20.73 28.65 -21.59
CA LYS A 133 -21.26 29.72 -20.73
C LYS A 133 -20.54 31.06 -20.91
N LYS A 134 -19.28 31.06 -21.38
CA LYS A 134 -18.52 32.29 -21.66
C LYS A 134 -18.83 32.88 -23.05
N GLU A 135 -19.33 32.05 -23.97
CA GLU A 135 -19.68 32.46 -25.34
C GLU A 135 -21.11 33.04 -25.46
N ASN A 136 -21.96 32.78 -24.47
CA ASN A 136 -23.31 33.35 -24.32
C ASN A 136 -23.32 34.54 -23.35
#